data_AF-A0A6A5ULT9-F1
#
_entry.id   AF-A0A6A5ULT9-F1
#
_cell.length_a   1.000
_cell.length_b   1.000
_cell.length_c   1.000
_cell.angle_alpha   90.00
_cell.angle_beta   90.00
_cell.angle_gamma   90.00
#
_symmetry.space_group_name_H-M   'P 1'
#
loop_
_entity.id
_entity.type
_entity.pdbx_description
1 polymer ?
#
loop_
_entity_poly.entity_id
_entity_poly.type
_entity_poly.pdbx_seq_one_letter_code
_entity_poly.pdbx_strand_id
1 'polypeptide(L)'
;MRFKAQIHNIQTFTKLTASLNSLGPLAWLKLSDEQVCFTIIPEQGTQVWAVLSIDTIFDTYAVQSAANNVINLEVPLGPLNRALKSALNATSAQMRLTKKDSIPLLALTISTTSSNNSYSAFPAGANRDDNAIFDDHFGGNRETIITQEVPIRVLAPDVVSGLHEPQTREPDVHIVLPPLMQLKSISDRFTKLAMAGARAGSGTATTRTRLEMAANMHGCLKMSLKTDAMSISSVWTDLVNPELDPSQVANGDIGIVEHPSTRMKLLGSADGQSDEGWASVSIDGKDWGKVMSVGRLGGRVIACFCHEHALILYVYLPTDSGEDESVLTYYISSYSA
;
A
#
# COMPACT_ATOMS: atom_id res chain seq x y z
N MET A 1 -21.66 -5.53 18.04
CA MET A 1 -20.68 -4.59 17.49
C MET A 1 -21.33 -3.70 16.44
N ARG A 2 -20.92 -2.45 16.33
CA ARG A 2 -21.39 -1.47 15.34
C ARG A 2 -20.18 -0.76 14.79
N PHE A 3 -20.17 -0.55 13.47
CA PHE A 3 -19.18 0.27 12.79
C PHE A 3 -19.90 1.09 11.74
N LYS A 4 -19.60 2.39 11.71
CA LYS A 4 -20.09 3.33 10.71
C LYS A 4 -19.01 4.40 10.53
N ALA A 5 -18.60 4.64 9.29
CA ALA A 5 -17.66 5.70 8.96
C ALA A 5 -17.99 6.34 7.61
N GLN A 6 -17.71 7.64 7.49
CA GLN A 6 -17.75 8.37 6.22
C GLN A 6 -16.34 8.44 5.66
N ILE A 7 -16.15 8.08 4.39
CA ILE A 7 -14.83 8.08 3.75
C ILE A 7 -14.44 9.51 3.40
N HIS A 8 -13.27 9.96 3.86
CA HIS A 8 -12.69 11.26 3.57
C HIS A 8 -12.20 11.34 2.11
N ASN A 9 -11.21 10.51 1.77
CA ASN A 9 -10.61 10.50 0.44
C ASN A 9 -10.76 9.13 -0.23
N ILE A 10 -11.79 9.00 -1.07
CA ILE A 10 -12.08 7.74 -1.78
C ILE A 10 -10.94 7.31 -2.70
N GLN A 11 -10.20 8.26 -3.28
CA GLN A 11 -9.09 7.94 -4.19
C GLN A 11 -7.92 7.33 -3.42
N THR A 12 -7.54 7.93 -2.29
CA THR A 12 -6.49 7.41 -1.40
C THR A 12 -6.87 6.02 -0.90
N PHE A 13 -8.09 5.84 -0.41
CA PHE A 13 -8.52 4.53 0.09
C PHE A 13 -8.60 3.47 -1.03
N THR A 14 -9.02 3.86 -2.23
CA THR A 14 -9.01 2.97 -3.41
C THR A 14 -7.60 2.56 -3.80
N LYS A 15 -6.64 3.50 -3.84
CA LYS A 15 -5.22 3.23 -4.14
C LYS A 15 -4.58 2.34 -3.07
N LEU A 16 -4.87 2.60 -1.79
CA LEU A 16 -4.40 1.82 -0.66
C LEU A 16 -4.86 0.38 -0.78
N THR A 17 -6.16 0.15 -0.90
CA THR A 17 -6.74 -1.18 -1.04
C THR A 17 -6.23 -1.89 -2.30
N ALA A 18 -5.98 -1.15 -3.40
CA ALA A 18 -5.41 -1.73 -4.61
C ALA A 18 -3.96 -2.21 -4.42
N SER A 19 -3.15 -1.45 -3.67
CA SER A 19 -1.77 -1.83 -3.36
C SER A 19 -1.71 -3.09 -2.48
N LEU A 20 -2.55 -3.13 -1.45
CA LEU A 20 -2.72 -4.27 -0.55
C LEU A 20 -3.21 -5.52 -1.29
N ASN A 21 -4.21 -5.37 -2.18
CA ASN A 21 -4.77 -6.48 -2.96
C ASN A 21 -3.75 -7.12 -3.92
N SER A 22 -2.66 -6.43 -4.25
CA SER A 22 -1.60 -7.00 -5.10
C SER A 22 -0.72 -8.01 -4.35
N LEU A 23 -0.71 -7.96 -3.02
CA LEU A 23 0.13 -8.76 -2.14
C LEU A 23 -0.62 -9.98 -1.61
N GLY A 24 -1.89 -9.80 -1.21
CA GLY A 24 -2.75 -10.87 -0.75
C GLY A 24 -4.23 -10.62 -1.07
N PRO A 25 -5.04 -11.68 -1.21
CA PRO A 25 -6.48 -11.56 -1.49
C PRO A 25 -7.32 -11.17 -0.26
N LEU A 26 -6.79 -11.43 0.95
CA LEU A 26 -7.43 -11.19 2.23
C LEU A 26 -6.53 -10.30 3.09
N ALA A 27 -7.13 -9.41 3.86
CA ALA A 27 -6.46 -8.66 4.91
C ALA A 27 -7.21 -8.80 6.23
N TRP A 28 -6.46 -8.82 7.32
CA TRP A 28 -7.01 -8.54 8.64
C TRP A 28 -7.13 -7.01 8.80
N LEU A 29 -8.36 -6.54 8.93
CA LEU A 29 -8.72 -5.16 9.24
C LEU A 29 -9.06 -5.07 10.73
N LYS A 30 -8.25 -4.29 11.47
CA LYS A 30 -8.51 -3.92 12.86
C LYS A 30 -9.06 -2.51 12.91
N LEU A 31 -10.26 -2.36 13.47
CA LEU A 31 -10.94 -1.09 13.70
C LEU A 31 -10.93 -0.81 15.20
N SER A 32 -10.43 0.35 15.61
CA SER A 32 -10.36 0.80 17.01
C SER A 32 -10.62 2.31 17.10
N ASP A 33 -10.81 2.84 18.31
CA ASP A 33 -11.05 4.27 18.53
C ASP A 33 -9.82 5.16 18.20
N GLU A 34 -8.63 4.57 18.12
CA GLU A 34 -7.37 5.30 17.90
C GLU A 34 -6.88 5.21 16.44
N GLN A 35 -7.02 4.03 15.84
CA GLN A 35 -6.35 3.72 14.57
C GLN A 35 -7.07 2.63 13.79
N VAL A 36 -6.80 2.61 12.49
CA VAL A 36 -7.26 1.59 11.55
C VAL A 36 -6.05 0.84 11.02
N CYS A 37 -6.00 -0.47 11.22
CA CYS A 37 -4.87 -1.28 10.79
C CYS A 37 -5.26 -2.28 9.70
N PHE A 38 -4.41 -2.42 8.67
CA PHE A 38 -4.51 -3.49 7.69
C PHE A 38 -3.28 -4.38 7.78
N THR A 39 -3.49 -5.67 7.99
CA THR A 39 -2.42 -6.66 8.07
C THR A 39 -2.59 -7.72 6.99
N ILE A 40 -1.51 -8.02 6.26
CA ILE A 40 -1.45 -9.11 5.28
C ILE A 40 -0.25 -9.98 5.62
N ILE A 41 -0.52 -11.24 5.91
CA ILE A 41 0.50 -12.26 6.18
C ILE A 41 0.25 -13.40 5.18
N PRO A 42 0.87 -13.34 3.99
CA PRO A 42 0.77 -14.44 3.04
C PRO A 42 1.61 -15.63 3.52
N GLU A 43 1.31 -16.84 3.01
CA GLU A 43 2.13 -18.03 3.27
C GLU A 43 3.57 -17.88 2.71
N GLN A 44 3.70 -17.17 1.58
CA GLN A 44 4.98 -16.83 0.96
C GLN A 44 4.95 -15.40 0.41
N GLY A 45 6.05 -14.67 0.58
CA GLY A 45 6.24 -13.33 0.04
C GLY A 45 6.19 -12.24 1.10
N THR A 46 5.95 -11.02 0.65
CA THR A 46 5.98 -9.82 1.51
C THR A 46 4.81 -9.77 2.50
N GLN A 47 5.13 -9.53 3.77
CA GLN A 47 4.14 -9.22 4.80
C GLN A 47 3.92 -7.71 4.89
N VAL A 48 2.71 -7.28 5.26
CA VAL A 48 2.39 -5.86 5.44
C VAL A 48 1.71 -5.63 6.77
N TRP A 49 2.18 -4.61 7.46
CA TRP A 49 1.57 -4.05 8.67
C TRP A 49 1.30 -2.56 8.43
N ALA A 50 0.06 -2.22 8.13
CA ALA A 50 -0.36 -0.84 7.91
C ALA A 50 -1.07 -0.31 9.15
N VAL A 51 -0.60 0.83 9.65
CA VAL A 51 -1.17 1.56 10.78
C VAL A 51 -1.55 2.95 10.30
N LEU A 52 -2.85 3.23 10.29
CA LEU A 52 -3.40 4.43 9.69
C LEU A 52 -4.15 5.24 10.74
N SER A 53 -3.85 6.53 10.82
CA SER A 53 -4.71 7.49 11.52
C SER A 53 -6.09 7.47 10.87
N ILE A 54 -7.13 7.59 11.70
CA ILE A 54 -8.52 7.57 11.25
C ILE A 54 -8.76 8.65 10.19
N ASP A 55 -8.21 9.84 10.40
CA ASP A 55 -8.37 11.01 9.55
C ASP A 55 -7.76 10.83 8.15
N THR A 56 -6.81 9.89 8.00
CA THR A 56 -6.25 9.54 6.68
C THR A 56 -7.28 8.87 5.77
N ILE A 57 -8.31 8.22 6.33
CA ILE A 57 -9.29 7.43 5.58
C ILE A 57 -10.73 7.96 5.76
N PHE A 58 -11.08 8.46 6.95
CA PHE A 58 -12.45 8.73 7.35
C PHE A 58 -12.64 10.14 7.92
N ASP A 59 -13.74 10.80 7.57
CA ASP A 59 -14.16 12.09 8.16
C ASP A 59 -14.93 11.90 9.46
N THR A 60 -15.85 10.93 9.45
CA THR A 60 -16.61 10.55 10.64
C THR A 60 -16.35 9.09 10.89
N TYR A 61 -16.13 8.75 12.15
CA TYR A 61 -15.77 7.41 12.54
C TYR A 61 -16.47 7.04 13.85
N ALA A 62 -17.19 5.92 13.83
CA ALA A 62 -17.85 5.38 15.00
C ALA A 62 -17.66 3.87 15.03
N VAL A 63 -16.99 3.38 16.06
CA VAL A 63 -16.82 1.96 16.36
C VAL A 63 -17.31 1.66 17.77
N GLN A 64 -18.06 0.57 17.92
CA GLN A 64 -18.57 0.11 19.21
C GLN A 64 -18.52 -1.41 19.28
N SER A 65 -17.81 -1.94 20.27
CA SER A 65 -17.59 -3.38 20.44
C SER A 65 -17.47 -3.75 21.92
N ALA A 66 -17.93 -4.95 22.27
CA ALA A 66 -17.76 -5.48 23.63
C ALA A 66 -16.29 -5.88 23.93
N ALA A 67 -15.42 -5.88 22.92
CA ALA A 67 -13.99 -6.13 23.04
C ALA A 67 -13.21 -4.80 23.06
N ASN A 68 -13.46 -3.96 24.06
CA ASN A 68 -12.81 -2.65 24.23
C ASN A 68 -12.87 -1.77 22.96
N ASN A 69 -14.04 -1.70 22.33
CA ASN A 69 -14.26 -0.98 21.06
C ASN A 69 -13.38 -1.43 19.88
N VAL A 70 -12.70 -2.57 19.98
CA VAL A 70 -11.97 -3.18 18.87
C VAL A 70 -12.88 -4.12 18.09
N ILE A 71 -12.86 -4.00 16.76
CA ILE A 71 -13.49 -4.94 15.83
C ILE A 71 -12.42 -5.50 14.91
N ASN A 72 -12.27 -6.82 14.90
CA ASN A 72 -11.35 -7.53 14.01
C ASN A 72 -12.13 -8.21 12.88
N LEU A 73 -11.79 -7.87 11.65
CA LEU A 73 -12.45 -8.36 10.44
C LEU A 73 -11.40 -8.98 9.52
N GLU A 74 -11.71 -10.11 8.90
CA GLU A 74 -11.03 -10.54 7.69
C GLU A 74 -11.83 -10.07 6.49
N VAL A 75 -11.18 -9.30 5.62
CA VAL A 75 -11.82 -8.60 4.51
C VAL A 75 -11.21 -9.06 3.19
N PRO A 76 -12.02 -9.49 2.21
CA PRO A 76 -11.56 -9.75 0.87
C PRO A 76 -11.28 -8.44 0.13
N LEU A 77 -10.01 -8.20 -0.18
CA LEU A 77 -9.53 -6.94 -0.73
C LEU A 77 -10.00 -6.70 -2.16
N GLY A 78 -10.19 -7.76 -2.95
CA GLY A 78 -10.68 -7.66 -4.33
C GLY A 78 -12.09 -7.06 -4.44
N PRO A 79 -13.09 -7.67 -3.76
CA PRO A 79 -14.44 -7.11 -3.63
C PRO A 79 -14.46 -5.70 -3.03
N LEU A 80 -13.69 -5.46 -1.95
CA LEU A 80 -13.59 -4.13 -1.34
C LEU A 80 -13.06 -3.09 -2.34
N ASN A 81 -11.98 -3.40 -3.05
CA ASN A 81 -11.42 -2.49 -4.05
C ASN A 81 -12.39 -2.20 -5.20
N ARG A 82 -13.18 -3.19 -5.62
CA ARG A 82 -14.24 -3.01 -6.62
C ARG A 82 -15.34 -2.08 -6.12
N ALA A 83 -15.78 -2.25 -4.88
CA ALA A 83 -16.77 -1.38 -4.25
C ALA A 83 -16.25 0.06 -4.17
N LEU A 84 -15.02 0.27 -3.70
CA LEU A 84 -14.39 1.60 -3.62
C LEU A 84 -14.23 2.25 -5.00
N LYS A 85 -13.87 1.48 -6.04
CA LYS A 85 -13.81 1.98 -7.42
C LYS A 85 -15.16 2.51 -7.93
N SER A 86 -16.27 1.90 -7.52
CA SER A 86 -17.61 2.40 -7.88
C SER A 86 -17.97 3.72 -7.20
N ALA A 87 -17.22 4.12 -6.16
CA ALA A 87 -17.41 5.36 -5.42
C ALA A 87 -16.46 6.50 -5.85
N LEU A 88 -15.60 6.31 -6.87
CA LEU A 88 -14.59 7.31 -7.26
C LEU A 88 -15.17 8.69 -7.65
N ASN A 89 -16.37 8.69 -8.22
CA ASN A 89 -17.10 9.91 -8.62
C ASN A 89 -18.28 10.20 -7.67
N ALA A 90 -18.28 9.60 -6.48
CA ALA A 90 -19.33 9.79 -5.49
C ALA A 90 -19.24 11.17 -4.86
N THR A 91 -20.40 11.76 -4.56
CA THR A 91 -20.49 12.95 -3.72
C THR A 91 -20.35 12.60 -2.24
N SER A 92 -20.69 11.37 -1.85
CA SER A 92 -20.55 10.85 -0.49
C SER A 92 -20.43 9.33 -0.51
N ALA A 93 -19.58 8.77 0.35
CA ALA A 93 -19.41 7.34 0.50
C ALA A 93 -19.33 6.95 1.98
N GLN A 94 -20.28 6.15 2.44
CA GLN A 94 -20.42 5.73 3.82
C GLN A 94 -20.20 4.22 3.94
N MET A 95 -19.30 3.80 4.81
CA MET A 95 -19.05 2.40 5.11
C MET A 95 -19.69 2.01 6.44
N ARG A 96 -20.34 0.84 6.51
CA ARG A 96 -20.98 0.35 7.75
C ARG A 96 -20.96 -1.17 7.83
N LEU A 97 -20.92 -1.68 9.05
CA LEU A 97 -21.12 -3.11 9.30
C LEU A 97 -22.62 -3.43 9.35
N THR A 98 -23.04 -4.41 8.56
CA THR A 98 -24.42 -4.91 8.51
C THR A 98 -24.43 -6.44 8.64
N LYS A 99 -25.63 -7.01 8.79
CA LYS A 99 -25.87 -8.44 8.83
C LYS A 99 -27.09 -8.75 7.98
N LYS A 100 -26.95 -9.67 7.03
CA LYS A 100 -28.02 -10.12 6.13
C LYS A 100 -27.97 -11.64 6.06
N ASP A 101 -29.11 -12.30 6.29
CA ASP A 101 -29.21 -13.77 6.29
C ASP A 101 -28.15 -14.47 7.15
N SER A 102 -27.86 -13.88 8.31
CA SER A 102 -26.80 -14.30 9.23
C SER A 102 -25.35 -14.12 8.78
N ILE A 103 -25.11 -13.59 7.58
CA ILE A 103 -23.79 -13.28 7.05
C ILE A 103 -23.42 -11.84 7.45
N PRO A 104 -22.25 -11.62 8.08
CA PRO A 104 -21.76 -10.28 8.36
C PRO A 104 -21.21 -9.65 7.07
N LEU A 105 -21.58 -8.40 6.82
CA LEU A 105 -21.28 -7.67 5.60
C LEU A 105 -20.67 -6.30 5.94
N LEU A 106 -19.70 -5.89 5.13
CA LEU A 106 -19.23 -4.52 5.07
C LEU A 106 -19.96 -3.83 3.91
N ALA A 107 -20.96 -3.02 4.24
CA ALA A 107 -21.78 -2.31 3.27
C ALA A 107 -21.20 -0.91 3.00
N LEU A 108 -20.97 -0.61 1.73
CA LEU A 108 -20.56 0.70 1.23
C LEU A 108 -21.75 1.34 0.51
N THR A 109 -22.35 2.36 1.13
CA THR A 109 -23.42 3.17 0.54
C THR A 109 -22.80 4.39 -0.13
N ILE A 110 -23.10 4.56 -1.41
CA ILE A 110 -22.51 5.53 -2.32
C ILE A 110 -23.63 6.44 -2.80
N SER A 111 -23.51 7.74 -2.57
CA SER A 111 -24.38 8.76 -3.15
C SER A 111 -23.63 9.45 -4.29
N THR A 112 -24.28 9.55 -5.45
CA THR A 112 -23.79 10.31 -6.61
C THR A 112 -24.88 11.27 -7.07
N THR A 113 -24.52 12.53 -7.29
CA THR A 113 -25.43 13.51 -7.91
C THR A 113 -25.08 13.64 -9.39
N SER A 114 -26.01 13.26 -10.27
CA SER A 114 -25.82 13.39 -11.71
C SER A 114 -26.37 14.72 -12.18
N SER A 115 -25.51 15.62 -12.67
CA SER A 115 -25.93 16.75 -13.48
C SER A 115 -26.27 16.24 -14.89
N ASN A 116 -27.56 16.21 -15.24
CA ASN A 116 -27.97 15.89 -16.60
C ASN A 116 -27.38 16.94 -17.55
N ASN A 117 -26.33 16.58 -18.31
CA ASN A 117 -26.01 17.31 -19.53
C ASN A 117 -26.86 16.71 -20.65
N SER A 118 -28.15 17.03 -20.65
CA SER A 118 -29.04 16.70 -21.76
C SER A 118 -28.68 17.61 -22.93
N TYR A 119 -27.71 17.22 -23.75
CA TYR A 119 -27.71 17.63 -25.15
C TYR A 119 -28.93 16.97 -25.80
N SER A 120 -30.08 17.62 -25.66
CA SER A 120 -31.23 17.44 -26.50
C SER A 120 -30.83 17.82 -27.92
N ALA A 121 -30.45 16.83 -28.72
CA ALA A 121 -30.36 16.95 -30.16
C ALA A 121 -31.78 17.05 -30.74
N PHE A 122 -32.23 18.27 -31.02
CA PHE A 122 -33.36 18.57 -31.90
C PHE A 122 -32.84 18.88 -33.33
N PRO A 123 -33.67 18.86 -34.40
CA PRO A 123 -35.08 18.46 -34.48
C PRO A 123 -35.39 17.47 -35.63
N ALA A 124 -36.46 16.68 -35.47
CA ALA A 124 -37.14 16.04 -36.59
C ALA A 124 -38.43 16.82 -36.89
N GLY A 125 -38.57 17.27 -38.15
CA GLY A 125 -39.84 17.27 -38.89
C GLY A 125 -40.90 18.30 -38.51
N ALA A 126 -41.23 19.16 -39.48
CA ALA A 126 -42.30 20.15 -39.47
C ALA A 126 -43.71 19.62 -39.12
N ASN A 127 -44.52 20.59 -38.63
CA ASN A 127 -45.98 20.65 -38.54
C ASN A 127 -46.68 19.89 -37.39
N ARG A 128 -47.06 20.62 -36.34
CA ARG A 128 -48.49 20.86 -36.02
C ARG A 128 -48.63 21.91 -34.91
N ASP A 129 -49.54 22.86 -35.12
CA ASP A 129 -50.16 23.65 -34.05
C ASP A 129 -50.72 22.70 -32.98
N ASP A 130 -50.20 22.76 -31.76
CA ASP A 130 -51.03 22.61 -30.57
C ASP A 130 -50.37 23.27 -29.36
N ASN A 131 -51.19 23.99 -28.60
CA ASN A 131 -50.81 24.77 -27.44
C ASN A 131 -50.64 23.84 -26.24
N ALA A 132 -49.48 23.20 -26.11
CA ALA A 132 -49.12 22.45 -24.93
C ALA A 132 -48.14 23.27 -24.08
N ILE A 133 -48.63 23.77 -22.95
CA ILE A 133 -47.82 24.25 -21.83
C ILE A 133 -47.06 23.03 -21.31
N PHE A 134 -45.87 22.79 -21.86
CA PHE A 134 -44.92 21.84 -21.30
C PHE A 134 -44.35 22.46 -20.03
N ASP A 135 -44.89 22.02 -18.91
CA ASP A 135 -44.36 22.27 -17.58
C ASP A 135 -42.98 21.61 -17.47
N ASP A 136 -41.92 22.36 -17.79
CA ASP A 136 -40.52 21.92 -17.78
C ASP A 136 -39.97 21.83 -16.35
N HIS A 137 -40.64 21.08 -15.48
CA HIS A 137 -40.22 20.82 -14.09
C HIS A 137 -39.33 19.58 -13.93
N PHE A 138 -38.74 19.03 -15.01
CA PHE A 138 -37.95 17.79 -14.96
C PHE A 138 -36.43 17.96 -15.08
N GLY A 139 -35.90 19.12 -14.69
CA GLY A 139 -34.45 19.36 -14.55
C GLY A 139 -33.86 19.04 -13.17
N GLY A 140 -34.54 18.25 -12.33
CA GLY A 140 -34.07 17.96 -10.97
C GLY A 140 -32.81 17.10 -10.96
N ASN A 141 -31.75 17.58 -10.30
CA ASN A 141 -30.56 16.79 -9.94
C ASN A 141 -31.02 15.45 -9.31
N ARG A 142 -30.88 14.34 -10.05
CA ARG A 142 -31.24 13.01 -9.53
C ARG A 142 -30.07 12.51 -8.70
N GLU A 143 -30.26 12.44 -7.39
CA GLU A 143 -29.37 11.68 -6.51
C GLU A 143 -29.60 10.18 -6.74
N THR A 144 -28.52 9.47 -7.05
CA THR A 144 -28.52 8.01 -7.16
C THR A 144 -27.79 7.44 -5.96
N ILE A 145 -28.41 6.49 -5.26
CA ILE A 145 -27.83 5.81 -4.10
C ILE A 145 -27.61 4.34 -4.45
N ILE A 146 -26.35 3.89 -4.33
CA ILE A 146 -25.93 2.51 -4.60
C ILE A 146 -25.37 1.93 -3.31
N THR A 147 -25.72 0.70 -2.97
CA THR A 147 -25.09 -0.02 -1.84
C THR A 147 -24.37 -1.25 -2.36
N GLN A 148 -23.06 -1.32 -2.10
CA GLN A 148 -22.21 -2.47 -2.38
C GLN A 148 -22.01 -3.25 -1.08
N GLU A 149 -22.31 -4.55 -1.09
CA GLU A 149 -22.17 -5.43 0.07
C GLU A 149 -20.94 -6.33 -0.11
N VAL A 150 -19.95 -6.22 0.79
CA VAL A 150 -18.76 -7.08 0.80
C VAL A 150 -18.89 -8.09 1.95
N PRO A 151 -18.99 -9.40 1.67
CA PRO A 151 -18.95 -10.41 2.73
C PRO A 151 -17.62 -10.37 3.46
N ILE A 152 -17.69 -10.38 4.79
CA ILE A 152 -16.51 -10.38 5.66
C ILE A 152 -16.59 -11.53 6.66
N ARG A 153 -15.49 -11.81 7.34
CA ARG A 153 -15.48 -12.72 8.49
C ARG A 153 -15.10 -11.95 9.74
N VAL A 154 -15.87 -12.09 10.81
CA VAL A 154 -15.55 -11.47 12.10
C VAL A 154 -14.58 -12.40 12.83
N LEU A 155 -13.45 -11.87 13.26
CA LEU A 155 -12.42 -12.62 13.97
C LEU A 155 -12.59 -12.44 15.47
N ALA A 156 -12.57 -13.54 16.22
CA ALA A 156 -12.58 -13.50 17.67
C ALA A 156 -11.23 -12.96 18.21
N PRO A 157 -11.22 -12.27 19.37
CA PRO A 157 -9.98 -11.77 19.97
C PRO A 157 -8.89 -12.83 20.13
N ASP A 158 -9.27 -14.05 20.51
CA ASP A 158 -8.31 -15.15 20.70
C ASP A 158 -7.58 -15.54 19.41
N VAL A 159 -8.26 -15.49 18.26
CA VAL A 159 -7.69 -15.81 16.95
C VAL A 159 -6.62 -14.79 16.55
N VAL A 160 -6.80 -13.53 16.92
CA VAL A 160 -5.88 -12.45 16.56
C VAL A 160 -4.83 -12.18 17.64
N SER A 161 -4.95 -12.79 18.83
CA SER A 161 -4.01 -12.59 19.93
C SER A 161 -2.56 -12.99 19.61
N GLY A 162 -2.39 -13.98 18.72
CA GLY A 162 -1.08 -14.41 18.23
C GLY A 162 -0.57 -13.63 17.01
N LEU A 163 -1.37 -12.73 16.44
CA LEU A 163 -0.96 -11.90 15.32
C LEU A 163 -0.27 -10.64 15.85
N HIS A 164 1.04 -10.61 15.72
CA HIS A 164 1.86 -9.47 16.10
C HIS A 164 2.70 -9.00 14.92
N GLU A 165 3.15 -7.76 14.99
CA GLU A 165 4.09 -7.23 14.02
C GLU A 165 5.39 -8.07 14.01
N PRO A 166 5.97 -8.35 12.83
CA PRO A 166 7.21 -9.11 12.74
C PRO A 166 8.35 -8.41 13.49
N GLN A 167 9.04 -9.15 14.36
CA GLN A 167 10.29 -8.65 14.94
C GLN A 167 11.44 -8.85 13.96
N THR A 168 12.14 -7.77 13.64
CA THR A 168 13.32 -7.77 12.78
C THR A 168 14.57 -7.45 13.58
N ARG A 169 15.72 -7.81 13.00
CA ARG A 169 17.02 -7.36 13.52
C ARG A 169 17.17 -5.85 13.31
N GLU A 170 18.13 -5.27 14.01
CA GLU A 170 18.55 -3.90 13.75
C GLU A 170 19.10 -3.78 12.31
N PRO A 171 18.72 -2.72 11.57
CA PRO A 171 19.14 -2.55 10.19
C PRO A 171 20.58 -2.04 10.10
N ASP A 172 21.34 -2.64 9.19
CA ASP A 172 22.70 -2.24 8.84
C ASP A 172 22.70 -0.90 8.09
N VAL A 173 21.70 -0.67 7.24
CA VAL A 173 21.57 0.57 6.46
C VAL A 173 20.13 1.03 6.43
N HIS A 174 19.89 2.33 6.60
CA HIS A 174 18.59 2.96 6.38
C HIS A 174 18.74 4.13 5.40
N ILE A 175 17.85 4.21 4.42
CA ILE A 175 17.96 5.19 3.32
C ILE A 175 16.57 5.61 2.85
N VAL A 176 16.41 6.90 2.52
CA VAL A 176 15.22 7.40 1.84
C VAL A 176 15.27 6.96 0.38
N LEU A 177 14.24 6.24 -0.07
CA LEU A 177 14.18 5.76 -1.45
C LEU A 177 13.80 6.90 -2.41
N PRO A 178 14.29 6.86 -3.67
CA PRO A 178 13.76 7.69 -4.74
C PRO A 178 12.29 7.28 -5.05
N PRO A 179 11.56 8.07 -5.87
CA PRO A 179 10.16 7.80 -6.16
C PRO A 179 9.91 6.34 -6.59
N LEU A 180 9.05 5.62 -5.85
CA LEU A 180 8.87 4.17 -6.04
C LEU A 180 8.38 3.81 -7.45
N MET A 181 7.64 4.70 -8.12
CA MET A 181 7.22 4.48 -9.51
C MET A 181 8.40 4.47 -10.49
N GLN A 182 9.45 5.26 -10.22
CA GLN A 182 10.68 5.24 -11.01
C GLN A 182 11.44 3.94 -10.77
N LEU A 183 11.63 3.55 -9.50
CA LEU A 183 12.25 2.26 -9.12
C LEU A 183 11.51 1.08 -9.75
N LYS A 184 10.18 1.08 -9.66
CA LYS A 184 9.32 0.09 -10.31
C LYS A 184 9.60 -0.01 -11.80
N SER A 185 9.63 1.12 -12.50
CA SER A 185 9.84 1.14 -13.94
C SER A 185 11.17 0.50 -14.37
N ILE A 186 12.23 0.70 -13.57
CA ILE A 186 13.57 0.17 -13.83
C ILE A 186 13.60 -1.33 -13.50
N SER A 187 13.07 -1.72 -12.34
CA SER A 187 12.92 -3.12 -11.93
C SER A 187 12.14 -3.95 -12.96
N ASP A 188 11.01 -3.43 -13.44
CA ASP A 188 10.18 -4.12 -14.43
C ASP A 188 10.95 -4.34 -15.74
N ARG A 189 11.87 -3.43 -16.12
CA ARG A 189 12.75 -3.61 -17.28
C ARG A 189 13.81 -4.68 -17.02
N PHE A 190 14.45 -4.69 -15.85
CA PHE A 190 15.42 -5.72 -15.46
C PHE A 190 14.78 -7.11 -15.53
N THR A 191 13.60 -7.27 -14.93
CA THR A 191 12.85 -8.54 -14.93
C THR A 191 12.47 -8.98 -16.34
N LYS A 192 12.03 -8.06 -17.21
CA LYS A 192 11.73 -8.38 -18.61
C LYS A 192 12.96 -8.83 -19.39
N LEU A 193 14.10 -8.16 -19.21
CA LEU A 193 15.35 -8.54 -19.86
C LEU A 193 15.80 -9.93 -19.41
N ALA A 194 15.72 -10.23 -18.12
CA ALA A 194 16.08 -11.54 -17.58
C ALA A 194 15.24 -12.67 -18.17
N MET A 195 13.92 -12.44 -18.29
CA MET A 195 12.98 -13.37 -18.90
C MET A 195 13.23 -13.58 -20.40
N ALA A 196 13.65 -12.53 -21.12
CA ALA A 196 14.00 -12.63 -22.53
C ALA A 196 15.27 -13.47 -22.75
N GLY A 197 16.30 -13.26 -21.91
CA GLY A 197 17.53 -14.07 -21.94
C GLY A 197 17.31 -15.54 -21.61
N ALA A 198 16.39 -15.84 -20.68
CA ALA A 198 16.06 -17.22 -20.29
C ALA A 198 15.38 -18.02 -21.41
N ARG A 199 14.62 -17.39 -22.32
CA ARG A 199 13.94 -18.07 -23.44
C ARG A 199 14.90 -18.58 -24.52
N ALA A 200 16.17 -18.16 -24.50
CA ALA A 200 17.20 -18.64 -25.42
C ALA A 200 17.91 -19.93 -24.91
N GLY A 201 17.72 -20.31 -23.64
CA GLY A 201 18.22 -21.54 -23.05
C GLY A 201 17.09 -22.55 -22.79
N SER A 202 17.34 -23.82 -23.13
CA SER A 202 16.38 -24.92 -22.92
C SER A 202 15.92 -25.04 -21.46
N GLY A 203 14.61 -25.05 -21.21
CA GLY A 203 14.05 -25.52 -19.93
C GLY A 203 12.80 -24.78 -19.44
N THR A 204 11.73 -25.55 -19.22
CA THR A 204 10.41 -25.17 -18.68
C THR A 204 10.38 -24.84 -17.19
N ALA A 205 11.43 -24.23 -16.63
CA ALA A 205 11.45 -23.77 -15.25
C ALA A 205 10.97 -22.31 -15.18
N THR A 206 9.95 -22.02 -14.37
CA THR A 206 9.60 -20.65 -13.98
C THR A 206 10.75 -20.05 -13.16
N THR A 207 11.74 -19.48 -13.84
CA THR A 207 12.88 -18.81 -13.19
C THR A 207 12.34 -17.62 -12.40
N ARG A 208 12.40 -17.71 -11.05
CA ARG A 208 12.18 -16.55 -10.19
C ARG A 208 13.33 -15.60 -10.42
N THR A 209 13.02 -14.42 -10.96
CA THR A 209 14.04 -13.42 -11.23
C THR A 209 14.46 -12.79 -9.92
N ARG A 210 15.68 -13.11 -9.46
CA ARG A 210 16.25 -12.51 -8.25
C ARG A 210 16.84 -11.14 -8.59
N LEU A 211 16.35 -10.11 -7.92
CA LEU A 211 16.93 -8.78 -7.90
C LEU A 211 17.74 -8.66 -6.61
N GLU A 212 18.96 -8.17 -6.73
CA GLU A 212 19.75 -7.76 -5.58
C GLU A 212 19.54 -6.26 -5.36
N MET A 213 19.10 -5.90 -4.17
CA MET A 213 19.00 -4.52 -3.71
C MET A 213 20.10 -4.30 -2.70
N ALA A 214 20.87 -3.23 -2.82
CA ALA A 214 21.90 -2.87 -1.87
C ALA A 214 21.87 -1.38 -1.58
N ALA A 215 22.19 -0.97 -0.36
CA ALA A 215 22.35 0.43 0.00
C ALA A 215 23.56 0.62 0.92
N ASN A 216 24.05 1.85 1.02
CA ASN A 216 25.09 2.24 1.97
C ASN A 216 24.63 3.42 2.86
N MET A 217 25.45 3.76 3.85
CA MET A 217 25.24 4.91 4.75
C MET A 217 25.79 6.24 4.20
N HIS A 218 26.00 6.32 2.88
CA HIS A 218 26.52 7.49 2.17
C HIS A 218 25.60 7.95 1.03
N GLY A 219 24.30 7.66 1.13
CA GLY A 219 23.30 8.12 0.17
C GLY A 219 23.30 7.36 -1.16
N CYS A 220 23.84 6.14 -1.21
CA CYS A 220 23.81 5.31 -2.40
C CYS A 220 22.83 4.13 -2.28
N LEU A 221 22.03 3.94 -3.32
CA LEU A 221 21.20 2.75 -3.54
C LEU A 221 21.68 2.08 -4.83
N LYS A 222 21.74 0.75 -4.84
CA LYS A 222 22.11 -0.07 -5.99
C LYS A 222 21.06 -1.16 -6.18
N MET A 223 20.65 -1.35 -7.42
CA MET A 223 19.81 -2.48 -7.83
C MET A 223 20.55 -3.22 -8.92
N SER A 224 20.74 -4.52 -8.74
CA SER A 224 21.46 -5.41 -9.65
C SER A 224 20.62 -6.62 -10.04
N LEU A 225 20.86 -7.11 -11.24
CA LEU A 225 20.36 -8.37 -11.76
C LEU A 225 21.50 -9.08 -12.46
N LYS A 226 21.71 -10.35 -12.12
CA LYS A 226 22.73 -11.21 -12.72
C LYS A 226 22.09 -12.49 -13.25
N THR A 227 22.35 -12.80 -14.50
CA THR A 227 22.01 -14.07 -15.16
C THR A 227 23.23 -14.60 -15.89
N ASP A 228 23.13 -15.82 -16.43
CA ASP A 228 24.22 -16.43 -17.21
C ASP A 228 24.60 -15.62 -18.46
N ALA A 229 23.64 -14.92 -19.04
CA ALA A 229 23.82 -14.18 -20.27
C ALA A 229 24.22 -12.71 -20.06
N MET A 230 23.88 -12.10 -18.92
CA MET A 230 24.12 -10.68 -18.68
C MET A 230 24.15 -10.32 -17.19
N SER A 231 24.82 -9.21 -16.88
CA SER A 231 24.69 -8.52 -15.59
C SER A 231 24.32 -7.07 -15.86
N ILE A 232 23.30 -6.58 -15.15
CA ILE A 232 22.81 -5.21 -15.26
C ILE A 232 22.73 -4.63 -13.85
N SER A 233 23.20 -3.41 -13.66
CA SER A 233 23.07 -2.67 -12.42
C SER A 233 22.61 -1.23 -12.67
N SER A 234 21.95 -0.64 -11.68
CA SER A 234 21.63 0.78 -11.62
C SER A 234 21.97 1.29 -10.23
N VAL A 235 22.61 2.44 -10.17
CA VAL A 235 23.03 3.09 -8.92
C VAL A 235 22.38 4.47 -8.87
N TRP A 236 21.83 4.80 -7.72
CA TRP A 236 21.34 6.13 -7.37
C TRP A 236 22.25 6.68 -6.28
N THR A 237 22.70 7.92 -6.45
CA THR A 237 23.51 8.67 -5.48
C THR A 237 22.71 9.82 -4.90
N ASP A 238 23.30 10.54 -3.95
CA ASP A 238 22.73 11.76 -3.37
C ASP A 238 21.37 11.54 -2.69
N LEU A 239 21.13 10.33 -2.19
CA LEU A 239 19.99 10.01 -1.34
C LEU A 239 20.30 10.37 0.12
N VAL A 240 19.25 10.42 0.94
CA VAL A 240 19.38 10.79 2.36
C VAL A 240 19.34 9.55 3.22
N ASN A 241 20.29 9.41 4.14
CA ASN A 241 20.19 8.46 5.25
C ASN A 241 19.58 9.21 6.47
N PRO A 242 18.36 8.88 6.92
CA PRO A 242 17.74 9.55 8.07
C PRO A 242 18.56 9.34 9.35
N GLU A 243 18.45 10.23 10.32
CA GLU A 243 19.06 10.04 11.64
C GLU A 243 18.18 9.15 12.53
N LEU A 244 18.82 8.35 13.38
CA LEU A 244 18.12 7.52 14.36
C LEU A 244 17.69 8.39 15.55
N ASP A 245 16.43 8.24 15.96
CA ASP A 245 15.90 8.88 17.16
C ASP A 245 16.34 8.09 18.42
N PRO A 246 17.07 8.70 19.36
CA PRO A 246 17.49 8.04 20.60
C PRO A 246 16.32 7.48 21.42
N SER A 247 15.13 8.07 21.33
CA SER A 247 13.96 7.59 22.07
C SER A 247 13.43 6.24 21.54
N GLN A 248 13.75 5.91 20.28
CA GLN A 248 13.29 4.72 19.59
C GLN A 248 14.33 3.60 19.56
N VAL A 249 15.58 3.87 19.98
CA VAL A 249 16.68 2.91 20.01
C VAL A 249 16.86 2.37 21.43
N ALA A 250 17.02 1.05 21.57
CA ALA A 250 17.29 0.43 22.86
C ALA A 250 18.58 1.02 23.48
N ASN A 251 18.54 1.38 24.77
CA ASN A 251 19.64 2.05 25.47
C ASN A 251 19.98 3.48 24.98
N GLY A 252 19.08 4.13 24.23
CA GLY A 252 19.20 5.54 23.87
C GLY A 252 20.45 5.85 23.07
N ASP A 253 21.15 6.91 23.47
CA ASP A 253 22.38 7.37 22.81
C ASP A 253 23.48 6.29 22.77
N ILE A 254 23.59 5.46 23.81
CA ILE A 254 24.58 4.37 23.86
C ILE A 254 24.24 3.32 22.79
N GLY A 255 22.95 3.00 22.65
CA GLY A 255 22.48 2.09 21.61
C GLY A 255 22.79 2.59 20.20
N ILE A 256 22.66 3.90 19.96
CA ILE A 256 23.00 4.50 18.66
C ILE A 256 24.47 4.31 18.31
N VAL A 257 25.37 4.48 19.29
CA VAL A 257 26.82 4.31 19.06
C VAL A 257 27.16 2.86 18.67
N GLU A 258 26.49 1.89 19.28
CA GLU A 258 26.69 0.46 19.01
C GLU A 258 25.89 -0.05 17.80
N HIS A 259 24.92 0.73 17.32
CA HIS A 259 24.00 0.34 16.25
C HIS A 259 24.75 -0.02 14.95
N PRO A 260 24.36 -1.09 14.23
CA PRO A 260 25.00 -1.54 12.99
C PRO A 260 25.19 -0.41 11.95
N SER A 261 24.19 0.46 11.79
CA SER A 261 24.28 1.59 10.87
C SER A 261 25.39 2.60 11.19
N THR A 262 25.73 2.79 12.48
CA THR A 262 26.80 3.71 12.88
C THR A 262 28.16 3.17 12.47
N ARG A 263 28.32 1.84 12.50
CA ARG A 263 29.50 1.16 11.97
C ARG A 263 29.56 1.24 10.45
N MET A 264 28.42 1.10 9.78
CA MET A 264 28.34 1.23 8.32
C MET A 264 28.63 2.65 7.82
N LYS A 265 28.43 3.70 8.63
CA LYS A 265 28.89 5.07 8.31
C LYS A 265 30.40 5.22 8.22
N LEU A 266 31.17 4.28 8.79
CA LEU A 266 32.63 4.27 8.73
C LEU A 266 33.18 3.55 7.49
N LEU A 267 32.29 2.93 6.69
CA LEU A 267 32.63 2.09 5.55
C LEU A 267 31.93 2.60 4.28
N GLY A 268 32.62 2.53 3.14
CA GLY A 268 32.05 2.91 1.85
C GLY A 268 32.31 4.37 1.45
N SER A 269 31.61 4.83 0.42
CA SER A 269 31.79 6.14 -0.19
C SER A 269 30.50 6.68 -0.82
N ALA A 270 30.40 8.00 -0.95
CA ALA A 270 29.22 8.68 -1.51
C ALA A 270 29.13 8.62 -3.04
N ASP A 271 30.23 8.25 -3.72
CA ASP A 271 30.25 8.03 -5.18
C ASP A 271 29.69 6.65 -5.59
N GLY A 272 29.40 5.79 -4.61
CA GLY A 272 28.88 4.44 -4.84
C GLY A 272 29.86 3.49 -5.54
N GLN A 273 31.16 3.82 -5.60
CA GLN A 273 32.18 3.00 -6.24
C GLN A 273 32.94 2.08 -5.28
N SER A 274 32.86 2.31 -3.97
CA SER A 274 33.49 1.43 -2.98
C SER A 274 32.88 0.03 -2.98
N ASP A 275 33.72 -0.99 -2.79
CA ASP A 275 33.32 -2.38 -2.61
C ASP A 275 32.83 -2.68 -1.17
N GLU A 276 33.04 -1.75 -0.24
CA GLU A 276 32.67 -1.89 1.18
C GLU A 276 31.48 -0.99 1.56
N GLY A 277 30.89 -1.24 2.74
CA GLY A 277 29.82 -0.40 3.30
C GLY A 277 28.45 -0.62 2.69
N TRP A 278 28.25 -1.70 1.94
CA TRP A 278 26.97 -2.07 1.35
C TRP A 278 26.24 -3.13 2.17
N ALA A 279 24.98 -2.88 2.51
CA ALA A 279 24.06 -3.92 2.95
C ALA A 279 23.19 -4.34 1.77
N SER A 280 23.31 -5.60 1.35
CA SER A 280 22.53 -6.19 0.25
C SER A 280 21.49 -7.20 0.71
N VAL A 281 20.43 -7.34 -0.08
CA VAL A 281 19.33 -8.30 0.08
C VAL A 281 18.89 -8.80 -1.30
N SER A 282 18.52 -10.08 -1.39
CA SER A 282 18.04 -10.70 -2.62
C SER A 282 16.52 -10.88 -2.58
N ILE A 283 15.80 -10.28 -3.52
CA ILE A 283 14.32 -10.27 -3.55
C ILE A 283 13.78 -10.77 -4.89
N ASP A 284 12.55 -11.28 -4.91
CA ASP A 284 11.90 -11.72 -6.15
C ASP A 284 11.36 -10.51 -6.92
N GLY A 285 11.71 -10.40 -8.20
CA GLY A 285 11.32 -9.26 -9.02
C GLY A 285 9.82 -9.10 -9.23
N LYS A 286 9.03 -10.17 -9.15
CA LYS A 286 7.56 -10.08 -9.21
C LYS A 286 7.01 -9.56 -7.89
N ASP A 287 7.54 -10.04 -6.77
CA ASP A 287 7.13 -9.57 -5.44
C ASP A 287 7.50 -8.10 -5.25
N TRP A 288 8.73 -7.73 -5.58
CA TRP A 288 9.19 -6.34 -5.61
C TRP A 288 8.28 -5.45 -6.46
N GLY A 289 7.90 -5.93 -7.66
CA GLY A 289 6.99 -5.23 -8.54
C GLY A 289 5.59 -4.98 -7.94
N LYS A 290 5.10 -5.85 -7.05
CA LYS A 290 3.86 -5.68 -6.30
C LYS A 290 4.03 -4.68 -5.16
N VAL A 291 5.10 -4.79 -4.37
CA VAL A 291 5.43 -3.88 -3.27
C VAL A 291 5.51 -2.44 -3.78
N MET A 292 6.22 -2.19 -4.88
CA MET A 292 6.36 -0.85 -5.45
C MET A 292 5.03 -0.24 -5.95
N SER A 293 3.95 -1.02 -6.06
CA SER A 293 2.63 -0.48 -6.45
C SER A 293 2.05 0.50 -5.41
N VAL A 294 2.54 0.44 -4.16
CA VAL A 294 2.22 1.41 -3.11
C VAL A 294 2.66 2.83 -3.48
N GLY A 295 3.64 2.98 -4.36
CA GLY A 295 4.12 4.28 -4.86
C GLY A 295 3.05 5.17 -5.50
N ARG A 296 1.87 4.63 -5.83
CA ARG A 296 0.71 5.41 -6.31
C ARG A 296 0.05 6.26 -5.23
N LEU A 297 0.28 5.93 -3.96
CA LEU A 297 -0.15 6.73 -2.80
C LEU A 297 0.73 7.96 -2.61
N GLY A 298 1.94 7.97 -3.18
CA GLY A 298 2.93 9.01 -2.93
C GLY A 298 3.57 8.85 -1.55
N GLY A 299 4.12 9.94 -1.04
CA GLY A 299 4.73 9.98 0.29
C GLY A 299 6.23 9.67 0.31
N ARG A 300 6.79 9.70 1.52
CA ARG A 300 8.21 9.42 1.80
C ARG A 300 8.36 7.95 2.12
N VAL A 301 9.42 7.31 1.60
CA VAL A 301 9.71 5.90 1.87
C VAL A 301 11.11 5.75 2.43
N ILE A 302 11.19 5.13 3.60
CA ILE A 302 12.47 4.76 4.23
C ILE A 302 12.64 3.25 4.07
N ALA A 303 13.75 2.85 3.48
CA ALA A 303 14.15 1.45 3.36
C ALA A 303 15.23 1.12 4.39
N CYS A 304 14.99 0.09 5.18
CA CYS A 304 15.91 -0.45 6.17
C CYS A 304 16.40 -1.83 5.70
N PHE A 305 17.69 -1.94 5.44
CA PHE A 305 18.37 -3.16 4.99
C PHE A 305 18.98 -3.87 6.19
N CYS A 306 18.49 -5.08 6.46
CA CYS A 306 19.18 -6.06 7.30
C CYS A 306 19.95 -6.98 6.35
N HIS A 307 21.27 -6.81 6.27
CA HIS A 307 22.13 -7.46 5.29
C HIS A 307 21.89 -8.97 5.22
N GLU A 308 21.65 -9.49 4.02
CA GLU A 308 21.33 -10.88 3.70
C GLU A 308 20.06 -11.46 4.36
N HIS A 309 19.34 -10.68 5.16
CA HIS A 309 18.22 -11.16 5.97
C HIS A 309 16.87 -10.62 5.51
N ALA A 310 16.71 -9.30 5.46
CA ALA A 310 15.41 -8.69 5.18
C ALA A 310 15.53 -7.23 4.70
N LEU A 311 14.52 -6.81 3.94
CA LEU A 311 14.26 -5.42 3.60
C LEU A 311 12.96 -4.99 4.25
N ILE A 312 13.02 -3.93 5.06
CA ILE A 312 11.86 -3.33 5.69
C ILE A 312 11.61 -1.98 5.00
N LEU A 313 10.40 -1.74 4.51
CA LEU A 313 10.02 -0.44 3.93
C LEU A 313 8.97 0.23 4.80
N TYR A 314 9.28 1.42 5.31
CA TYR A 314 8.33 2.32 5.96
C TYR A 314 7.82 3.32 4.93
N VAL A 315 6.55 3.20 4.55
CA VAL A 315 5.89 4.08 3.59
C VAL A 315 4.99 5.04 4.36
N TYR A 316 5.43 6.29 4.49
CA TYR A 316 4.70 7.35 5.16
C TYR A 316 3.73 7.99 4.18
N LEU A 317 2.44 7.92 4.48
CA LEU A 317 1.42 8.54 3.65
C LEU A 317 1.42 10.06 3.87
N PRO A 318 1.23 10.86 2.81
CA PRO A 318 1.05 12.29 2.97
C PRO A 318 -0.25 12.55 3.75
N THR A 319 -0.16 13.34 4.83
CA THR A 319 -1.31 13.82 5.59
C THR A 319 -1.39 15.34 5.50
N ASP A 320 -2.60 15.88 5.52
CA ASP A 320 -2.82 17.33 5.44
C ASP A 320 -2.52 18.04 6.77
N SER A 321 -2.54 17.29 7.89
CA SER A 321 -2.44 17.80 9.26
C SER A 321 -1.05 17.67 9.90
N GLY A 322 -0.13 16.87 9.35
CA GLY A 322 1.27 16.76 9.81
C GLY A 322 1.51 16.21 11.22
N GLU A 323 0.46 15.99 12.03
CA GLU A 323 0.57 15.58 13.44
C GLU A 323 0.53 14.05 13.63
N ASP A 324 -0.24 13.32 12.81
CA ASP A 324 -0.30 11.85 12.85
C ASP A 324 0.22 11.24 11.53
N GLU A 325 1.37 10.56 11.59
CA GLU A 325 1.94 9.87 10.42
C GLU A 325 1.31 8.48 10.24
N SER A 326 0.45 8.34 9.22
CA SER A 326 -0.01 7.04 8.73
C SER A 326 1.15 6.32 8.03
N VAL A 327 1.45 5.09 8.48
CA VAL A 327 2.60 4.31 8.00
C VAL A 327 2.18 2.92 7.52
N LEU A 328 2.71 2.50 6.37
CA LEU A 328 2.65 1.12 5.90
C LEU A 328 4.04 0.51 5.99
N THR A 329 4.19 -0.51 6.83
CA THR A 329 5.44 -1.25 6.98
C THR A 329 5.39 -2.54 6.17
N TYR A 330 6.32 -2.69 5.23
CA TYR A 330 6.48 -3.88 4.41
C TYR A 330 7.69 -4.68 4.89
N TYR A 331 7.50 -5.97 5.13
CA TYR A 331 8.54 -6.89 5.55
C TYR A 331 8.83 -7.90 4.44
N ILE A 332 10.02 -7.81 3.85
CA ILE A 332 10.44 -8.60 2.70
C ILE A 332 11.64 -9.45 3.12
N SER A 333 11.46 -10.76 3.19
CA SER A 333 12.57 -11.67 3.48
C SER A 333 13.54 -11.76 2.31
N SER A 334 14.84 -11.68 2.60
CA SER A 334 15.87 -11.96 1.62
C SER A 334 15.91 -13.45 1.31
N TYR A 335 16.06 -13.81 0.04
CA TYR A 335 16.41 -15.18 -0.33
C TYR A 335 17.84 -15.47 0.13
N SER A 336 18.05 -16.64 0.73
CA SER A 336 19.39 -17.19 0.89
C SER A 336 20.00 -17.43 -0.49
N ALA A 337 21.28 -17.10 -0.64
CA ALA A 337 22.05 -17.33 -1.86
C ALA A 337 21.88 -18.77 -2.38
#